data_AF-A0A954LZS0-F1
#
_entry.id   AF-A0A954LZS0-F1
#
_cell.length_a   1.000
_cell.length_b   1.000
_cell.length_c   1.000
_cell.angle_alpha   90.00
_cell.angle_beta   90.00
_cell.angle_gamma   90.00
#
_symmetry.space_group_name_H-M   'P 1'
#
loop_
_entity.id
_entity.type
_entity.pdbx_description
1 polymer ?
#
loop_
_entity_poly.entity_id
_entity_poly.type
_entity_poly.pdbx_seq_one_letter_code
_entity_poly.pdbx_strand_id
1 'polypeptide(L)'
;MIRTRNHNLPKPDKRGRVRPHVGVRSDGAKARIEVGNIHSDGQAEMQRRLTLIRSLYEGQCRKMGEHQRREGIPETAWWSNWTLQVAKRIGKGKPITETFIAAMFSSEEEPESFTSPNIAGAMAQLRSWGIPVEGGQLYEVGLRINQQQIEEMIAKAVQNQLTDLRSHRGSIVDQIVIPDPMSMAETATFHEAVDAFDDVPSSVE
;
A
#
# COMPACT_ATOMS: atom_id res chain seq x y z
N MET A 1 20.26 4.57 -7.69
CA MET A 1 20.15 3.33 -6.88
C MET A 1 21.10 3.37 -5.68
N ILE A 2 20.58 3.64 -4.47
CA ILE A 2 21.37 3.55 -3.23
C ILE A 2 21.44 2.06 -2.86
N ARG A 3 22.52 1.37 -3.28
CA ARG A 3 22.78 -0.02 -2.87
C ARG A 3 23.16 -0.05 -1.39
N THR A 4 22.33 -0.66 -0.56
CA THR A 4 22.59 -0.99 0.85
C THR A 4 23.65 -2.09 0.98
N ARG A 5 24.91 -1.77 0.64
CA ARG A 5 26.02 -2.71 0.37
C ARG A 5 26.54 -3.60 1.51
N ASN A 6 26.04 -3.53 2.75
CA ASN A 6 26.60 -4.33 3.85
C ASN A 6 25.60 -5.34 4.40
N HIS A 7 25.59 -6.58 3.90
CA HIS A 7 24.67 -7.61 4.39
C HIS A 7 24.88 -8.01 5.85
N ASN A 8 26.04 -7.70 6.43
CA ASN A 8 26.46 -8.17 7.75
C ASN A 8 26.00 -7.28 8.89
N LEU A 9 25.76 -7.91 10.05
CA LEU A 9 25.54 -7.23 11.32
C LEU A 9 26.78 -6.43 11.71
N PRO A 10 26.63 -5.15 12.13
CA PRO A 10 27.75 -4.38 12.64
C PRO A 10 28.22 -4.90 14.00
N LYS A 11 29.41 -4.46 14.43
CA LYS A 11 29.87 -4.70 15.79
C LYS A 11 28.86 -4.12 16.80
N PRO A 12 28.54 -4.86 17.87
CA PRO A 12 27.66 -4.38 18.94
C PRO A 12 28.29 -3.20 19.67
N ASP A 13 27.45 -2.33 20.25
CA ASP A 13 27.91 -1.28 21.14
C ASP A 13 28.31 -1.82 22.52
N LYS A 14 28.80 -0.94 23.41
CA LYS A 14 29.20 -1.30 24.79
C LYS A 14 28.10 -1.98 25.60
N ARG A 15 26.83 -1.85 25.20
CA ARG A 15 25.65 -2.44 25.85
C ARG A 15 25.17 -3.71 25.12
N GLY A 16 25.95 -4.21 24.16
CA GLY A 16 25.62 -5.39 23.37
C GLY A 16 24.63 -5.13 22.23
N ARG A 17 24.20 -3.88 21.99
CA ARG A 17 23.15 -3.58 21.00
C ARG A 17 23.74 -3.52 19.60
N VAL A 18 23.10 -4.23 18.68
CA VAL A 18 23.49 -4.26 17.26
C VAL A 18 22.64 -3.26 16.51
N ARG A 19 23.27 -2.24 15.92
CA ARG A 19 22.59 -1.05 15.36
C ARG A 19 23.09 -0.68 13.96
N PRO A 20 22.66 -1.41 12.91
CA PRO A 20 23.00 -1.10 11.52
C PRO A 20 22.44 0.25 11.07
N HIS A 21 23.11 0.83 10.07
CA HIS A 21 22.58 1.95 9.30
C HIS A 21 21.79 1.41 8.11
N VAL A 22 20.50 1.72 8.05
CA VAL A 22 19.64 1.34 6.91
C VAL A 22 18.86 2.57 6.48
N GLY A 23 19.12 3.06 5.27
CA GLY A 23 18.45 4.24 4.73
C GLY A 23 18.82 5.56 5.41
N VAL A 24 18.11 6.62 5.01
CA VAL A 24 18.26 7.97 5.55
C VAL A 24 16.94 8.48 6.12
N ARG A 25 17.03 9.35 7.12
CA ARG A 25 15.90 10.04 7.74
C ARG A 25 15.55 11.30 6.94
N SER A 26 14.43 11.92 7.29
CA SER A 26 13.99 13.20 6.70
C SER A 26 14.97 14.36 6.89
N ASP A 27 15.80 14.31 7.94
CA ASP A 27 16.88 15.26 8.21
C ASP A 27 18.17 14.99 7.42
N GLY A 28 18.17 13.99 6.53
CA GLY A 28 19.33 13.56 5.75
C GLY A 28 20.32 12.68 6.51
N ALA A 29 20.14 12.46 7.82
CA ALA A 29 21.02 11.59 8.60
C ALA A 29 20.78 10.11 8.30
N LYS A 30 21.82 9.28 8.43
CA LYS A 30 21.70 7.82 8.31
C LYS A 30 20.82 7.27 9.44
N ALA A 31 19.79 6.51 9.11
CA ALA A 31 18.91 5.92 10.11
C ALA A 31 19.61 4.72 10.80
N ARG A 32 19.88 4.87 12.09
CA ARG A 32 20.49 3.84 12.93
C ARG A 32 19.38 3.08 13.67
N ILE A 33 19.13 1.83 13.28
CA ILE A 33 18.03 1.01 13.79
C ILE A 33 18.62 -0.15 14.59
N GLU A 34 18.14 -0.35 15.81
CA GLU A 34 18.54 -1.49 16.65
C GLU A 34 17.84 -2.75 16.17
N VAL A 35 18.60 -3.82 15.89
CA VAL A 35 18.08 -5.10 15.37
C VAL A 35 18.13 -6.22 16.41
N GLY A 36 18.64 -5.94 17.61
CA GLY A 36 18.70 -6.87 18.73
C GLY A 36 19.91 -6.59 19.62
N ASN A 37 20.05 -7.42 20.64
CA ASN A 37 21.15 -7.39 21.59
C ASN A 37 21.83 -8.76 21.65
N ILE A 38 23.16 -8.79 21.55
CA ILE A 38 23.94 -10.04 21.58
C ILE A 38 23.74 -10.88 22.85
N HIS A 39 23.25 -10.26 23.94
CA HIS A 39 23.00 -10.93 25.21
C HIS A 39 21.63 -11.62 25.28
N SER A 40 20.66 -11.19 24.46
CA SER A 40 19.28 -11.69 24.49
C SER A 40 18.82 -12.32 23.18
N ASP A 41 19.41 -11.94 22.04
CA ASP A 41 19.02 -12.35 20.71
C ASP A 41 20.13 -13.14 20.04
N GLY A 42 19.77 -14.25 19.38
CA GLY A 42 20.69 -15.01 18.53
C GLY A 42 21.06 -14.24 17.26
N GLN A 43 22.25 -14.52 16.72
CA GLN A 43 22.75 -13.88 15.49
C GLN A 43 21.80 -14.07 14.30
N ALA A 44 21.22 -15.27 14.14
CA ALA A 44 20.26 -15.56 13.08
C ALA A 44 19.01 -14.68 13.16
N GLU A 45 18.49 -14.44 14.37
CA GLU A 45 17.31 -13.60 14.57
C GLU A 45 17.61 -12.12 14.28
N MET A 46 18.77 -11.62 14.73
CA MET A 46 19.20 -10.26 14.38
C MET A 46 19.38 -10.08 12.86
N GLN A 47 19.91 -11.09 12.17
CA GLN A 47 20.06 -11.08 10.71
C GLN A 47 18.70 -11.12 9.99
N ARG A 48 17.74 -11.92 10.50
CA ARG A 48 16.37 -11.96 10.00
C ARG A 48 15.70 -10.58 10.11
N ARG A 49 15.77 -9.94 11.29
CA ARG A 49 15.21 -8.60 11.52
C ARG A 49 15.85 -7.55 10.62
N LEU A 50 17.18 -7.59 10.44
CA LEU A 50 17.90 -6.70 9.52
C LEU A 50 17.42 -6.88 8.07
N THR A 51 17.20 -8.11 7.63
CA THR A 51 16.70 -8.41 6.28
C THR A 51 15.30 -7.85 6.07
N LEU A 52 14.39 -8.02 7.04
CA LEU A 52 13.05 -7.44 7.01
C LEU A 52 13.08 -5.90 6.95
N ILE A 53 13.93 -5.25 7.76
CA ILE A 53 14.06 -3.78 7.77
C ILE A 53 14.57 -3.26 6.41
N ARG A 54 15.44 -4.00 5.73
CA ARG A 54 15.89 -3.64 4.37
C ARG A 54 14.80 -3.79 3.35
N SER A 55 14.11 -4.93 3.33
CA SER A 55 12.97 -5.15 2.43
C SER A 55 11.93 -4.05 2.58
N LEU A 56 11.64 -3.66 3.83
CA LEU A 56 10.75 -2.55 4.13
C LEU A 56 11.24 -1.22 3.53
N TYR A 57 12.52 -0.88 3.70
CA TYR A 57 13.09 0.35 3.15
C TYR A 57 13.05 0.37 1.62
N GLU A 58 13.45 -0.74 0.99
CA GLU A 58 13.47 -0.91 -0.46
C GLU A 58 12.06 -0.83 -1.05
N GLY A 59 11.10 -1.51 -0.41
CA GLY A 59 9.69 -1.45 -0.80
C GLY A 59 9.13 -0.04 -0.76
N GLN A 60 9.43 0.72 0.30
CA GLN A 60 9.02 2.11 0.41
C GLN A 60 9.68 3.01 -0.65
N CYS A 61 11.00 2.89 -0.83
CA CYS A 61 11.73 3.71 -1.80
C CYS A 61 11.23 3.47 -3.22
N ARG A 62 10.94 2.21 -3.59
CA ARG A 62 10.34 1.88 -4.89
C ARG A 62 8.99 2.55 -5.08
N LYS A 63 8.07 2.40 -4.11
CA LYS A 63 6.72 3.00 -4.18
C LYS A 63 6.79 4.54 -4.27
N MET A 64 7.66 5.15 -3.48
CA MET A 64 7.88 6.60 -3.54
C MET A 64 8.48 7.04 -4.87
N GLY A 65 9.48 6.34 -5.39
CA GLY A 65 10.10 6.66 -6.67
C GLY A 65 9.14 6.51 -7.85
N GLU A 66 8.25 5.50 -7.82
CA GLU A 66 7.15 5.35 -8.79
C GLU A 66 6.20 6.56 -8.76
N HIS A 67 5.76 6.97 -7.57
CA HIS A 67 4.92 8.16 -7.41
C HIS A 67 5.64 9.43 -7.89
N GLN A 68 6.88 9.66 -7.45
CA GLN A 68 7.66 10.84 -7.82
C GLN A 68 7.88 10.94 -9.33
N ARG A 69 8.20 9.83 -10.00
CA ARG A 69 8.32 9.79 -11.46
C ARG A 69 7.03 10.18 -12.16
N ARG A 70 5.88 9.68 -11.68
CA ARG A 70 4.57 10.01 -12.25
C ARG A 70 4.24 11.50 -12.12
N GLU A 71 4.58 12.09 -10.99
CA GLU A 71 4.32 13.51 -10.70
C GLU A 71 5.43 14.46 -11.20
N GLY A 72 6.48 13.95 -11.87
CA GLY A 72 7.62 14.75 -12.35
C GLY A 72 8.50 15.34 -11.23
N ILE A 73 8.44 14.78 -10.03
CA ILE A 73 9.20 15.23 -8.85
C ILE A 73 10.56 14.52 -8.83
N PRO A 74 11.67 15.20 -8.47
CA PRO A 74 12.97 14.55 -8.29
C PRO A 74 12.89 13.38 -7.31
N GLU A 75 13.48 12.24 -7.68
CA GLU A 75 13.47 11.06 -6.82
C GLU A 75 14.22 11.31 -5.51
N THR A 76 13.56 11.05 -4.39
CA THR A 76 14.16 11.12 -3.07
C THR A 76 13.82 9.88 -2.26
N ALA A 77 14.81 9.36 -1.54
CA ALA A 77 14.71 8.10 -0.83
C ALA A 77 15.04 8.30 0.66
N TRP A 78 14.07 8.71 1.46
CA TRP A 78 14.17 8.74 2.92
C TRP A 78 13.06 7.91 3.56
N TRP A 79 13.27 7.47 4.78
CA TRP A 79 12.22 6.85 5.58
C TRP A 79 11.02 7.78 5.73
N SER A 80 9.82 7.28 5.45
CA SER A 80 8.61 7.94 5.94
C SER A 80 8.50 7.72 7.45
N ASN A 81 7.69 8.56 8.13
CA ASN A 81 7.54 8.44 9.57
C ASN A 81 6.99 7.06 9.98
N TRP A 82 5.93 6.59 9.31
CA TRP A 82 5.25 5.34 9.68
C TRP A 82 6.10 4.09 9.42
N THR A 83 6.79 4.00 8.28
CA THR A 83 7.67 2.86 7.99
C THR A 83 8.89 2.83 8.91
N LEU A 84 9.40 3.98 9.35
CA LEU A 84 10.46 4.03 10.35
C LEU A 84 9.99 3.46 11.70
N GLN A 85 8.74 3.71 12.09
CA GLN A 85 8.17 3.10 13.30
C GLN A 85 8.02 1.59 13.14
N VAL A 86 7.57 1.10 11.98
CA VAL A 86 7.54 -0.35 11.67
C VAL A 86 8.96 -0.94 11.75
N ALA A 87 9.96 -0.28 11.18
CA ALA A 87 11.34 -0.74 11.22
C ALA A 87 11.88 -0.84 12.66
N LYS A 88 11.58 0.14 13.51
CA LYS A 88 11.92 0.11 14.95
C LYS A 88 11.19 -1.02 15.67
N ARG A 89 9.95 -1.33 15.29
CA ARG A 89 9.14 -2.41 15.87
C ARG A 89 9.73 -3.78 15.52
N ILE A 90 10.06 -4.00 14.24
CA ILE A 90 10.78 -5.20 13.76
C ILE A 90 12.10 -5.36 14.49
N GLY A 91 12.87 -4.28 14.63
CA GLY A 91 14.16 -4.29 15.29
C GLY A 91 14.13 -4.72 16.75
N LYS A 92 13.03 -4.41 17.45
CA LYS A 92 12.74 -4.86 18.82
C LYS A 92 12.20 -6.31 18.90
N GLY A 93 12.11 -7.02 17.77
CA GLY A 93 11.58 -8.37 17.71
C GLY A 93 10.09 -8.49 18.05
N LYS A 94 9.35 -7.38 17.98
CA LYS A 94 7.94 -7.37 18.34
C LYS A 94 7.07 -7.54 17.09
N PRO A 95 5.94 -8.27 17.17
CA PRO A 95 5.05 -8.43 16.03
C PRO A 95 4.46 -7.09 15.58
N ILE A 96 4.14 -7.04 14.28
CA ILE A 96 3.38 -5.96 13.66
C ILE A 96 1.91 -6.38 13.71
N THR A 97 1.13 -5.70 14.52
CA THR A 97 -0.30 -5.98 14.73
C THR A 97 -1.16 -4.88 14.15
N GLU A 98 -2.44 -5.17 13.88
CA GLU A 98 -3.40 -4.13 13.48
C GLU A 98 -3.50 -3.00 14.51
N THR A 99 -3.41 -3.30 15.81
CA THR A 99 -3.44 -2.30 16.89
C THR A 99 -2.22 -1.37 16.87
N PHE A 100 -1.04 -1.90 16.56
CA PHE A 100 0.15 -1.09 16.37
C PHE A 100 0.00 -0.17 15.16
N ILE A 101 -0.59 -0.67 14.07
CA ILE A 101 -0.83 0.12 12.86
C ILE A 101 -1.88 1.20 13.14
N ALA A 102 -2.98 0.87 13.78
CA ALA A 102 -4.01 1.82 14.20
C ALA A 102 -3.42 2.96 15.03
N ALA A 103 -2.57 2.64 16.01
CA ALA A 103 -1.91 3.65 16.85
C ALA A 103 -0.94 4.57 16.08
N MET A 104 -0.47 4.19 14.88
CA MET A 104 0.32 5.08 14.03
C MET A 104 -0.54 6.08 13.24
N PHE A 105 -1.82 5.76 13.02
CA PHE A 105 -2.77 6.54 12.23
C PHE A 105 -3.82 7.25 13.08
N SER A 106 -3.92 6.96 14.37
CA SER A 106 -4.79 7.69 15.28
C SER A 106 -4.22 9.08 15.54
N SER A 107 -4.84 10.12 14.98
CA SER A 107 -4.73 11.48 15.48
C SER A 107 -5.73 11.69 16.62
N GLU A 108 -5.36 12.47 17.64
CA GLU A 108 -6.26 12.79 18.77
C GLU A 108 -7.56 13.50 18.33
N GLU A 109 -7.58 14.06 17.12
CA GLU A 109 -8.69 14.87 16.61
C GLU A 109 -9.80 14.09 15.88
N GLU A 110 -9.57 12.85 15.41
CA GLU A 110 -10.59 12.06 14.70
C GLU A 110 -10.48 10.56 15.00
N PRO A 111 -11.10 10.07 16.10
CA PRO A 111 -10.92 8.70 16.55
C PRO A 111 -11.62 7.64 15.69
N GLU A 112 -12.69 7.99 14.97
CA GLU A 112 -13.62 7.00 14.38
C GLU A 112 -13.84 7.13 12.87
N SER A 113 -13.39 8.21 12.24
CA SER A 113 -13.62 8.45 10.82
C SER A 113 -12.40 7.99 10.01
N PHE A 114 -12.55 6.95 9.18
CA PHE A 114 -11.57 6.49 8.17
C PHE A 114 -10.31 5.72 8.62
N THR A 115 -10.18 5.26 9.88
CA THR A 115 -9.00 4.49 10.32
C THR A 115 -8.93 3.08 9.71
N SER A 116 -10.03 2.33 9.64
CA SER A 116 -10.03 0.93 9.19
C SER A 116 -9.56 0.73 7.72
N PRO A 117 -10.03 1.52 6.73
CA PRO A 117 -9.52 1.47 5.35
C PRO A 117 -8.01 1.73 5.23
N ASN A 118 -7.51 2.73 5.96
CA ASN A 118 -6.10 3.11 5.99
C ASN A 118 -5.24 2.03 6.65
N ILE A 119 -5.73 1.43 7.75
CA ILE A 119 -5.10 0.28 8.40
C ILE A 119 -5.02 -0.89 7.40
N ALA A 120 -6.12 -1.24 6.73
CA ALA A 120 -6.14 -2.32 5.75
C ALA A 120 -5.18 -2.08 4.58
N GLY A 121 -5.14 -0.85 4.05
CA GLY A 121 -4.20 -0.45 3.01
C GLY A 121 -2.74 -0.54 3.45
N ALA A 122 -2.41 -0.03 4.64
CA ALA A 122 -1.06 -0.13 5.21
C ALA A 122 -0.64 -1.59 5.45
N MET A 123 -1.55 -2.42 5.95
CA MET A 123 -1.31 -3.85 6.16
C MET A 123 -1.08 -4.60 4.85
N ALA A 124 -1.92 -4.38 3.85
CA ALA A 124 -1.76 -4.97 2.52
C ALA A 124 -0.44 -4.55 1.89
N GLN A 125 -0.07 -3.28 2.03
CA GLN A 125 1.20 -2.76 1.54
C GLN A 125 2.40 -3.41 2.25
N LEU A 126 2.39 -3.53 3.58
CA LEU A 126 3.45 -4.20 4.34
C LEU A 126 3.59 -5.68 3.92
N ARG A 127 2.47 -6.39 3.75
CA ARG A 127 2.46 -7.78 3.27
C ARG A 127 3.04 -7.90 1.86
N SER A 128 2.73 -6.97 0.96
CA SER A 128 3.30 -6.92 -0.39
C SER A 128 4.83 -6.74 -0.40
N TRP A 129 5.40 -6.21 0.69
CA TRP A 129 6.84 -6.06 0.89
C TRP A 129 7.48 -7.21 1.69
N GLY A 130 6.72 -8.29 1.91
CA GLY A 130 7.17 -9.47 2.65
C GLY A 130 7.29 -9.25 4.16
N ILE A 131 6.65 -8.21 4.70
CA ILE A 131 6.63 -7.97 6.14
C ILE A 131 5.45 -8.75 6.75
N PRO A 132 5.70 -9.66 7.70
CA PRO A 132 4.62 -10.39 8.35
C PRO A 132 3.81 -9.43 9.23
N VAL A 133 2.49 -9.43 9.02
CA VAL A 133 1.54 -8.61 9.78
C VAL A 133 0.39 -9.47 10.30
N GLU A 134 0.22 -9.45 11.60
CA GLU A 134 -0.89 -10.09 12.32
C GLU A 134 -2.15 -9.25 12.13
N GLY A 135 -3.14 -9.82 11.45
CA GLY A 135 -4.45 -9.20 11.23
C GLY A 135 -5.46 -9.58 12.29
N GLY A 136 -6.59 -8.88 12.25
CA GLY A 136 -7.76 -9.13 13.09
C GLY A 136 -8.99 -8.43 12.50
N GLN A 137 -9.89 -7.99 13.38
CA GLN A 137 -11.20 -7.49 12.99
C GLN A 137 -11.11 -6.16 12.21
N LEU A 138 -10.18 -5.27 12.55
CA LEU A 138 -10.05 -3.96 11.90
C LEU A 138 -9.60 -4.11 10.44
N TYR A 139 -8.71 -5.07 10.19
CA TYR A 139 -8.27 -5.40 8.83
C TYR A 139 -9.43 -5.87 7.95
N GLU A 140 -10.24 -6.81 8.43
CA GLU A 140 -11.37 -7.37 7.69
C GLU A 140 -12.47 -6.34 7.41
N VAL A 141 -12.78 -5.50 8.41
CA VAL A 141 -13.71 -4.38 8.24
C VAL A 141 -13.17 -3.38 7.22
N GLY A 142 -11.89 -3.03 7.30
CA GLY A 142 -11.25 -2.11 6.36
C GLY A 142 -11.25 -2.63 4.92
N LEU A 143 -11.00 -3.92 4.70
CA LEU A 143 -11.08 -4.53 3.37
C LEU A 143 -12.50 -4.43 2.78
N ARG A 144 -13.52 -4.68 3.60
CA ARG A 144 -14.92 -4.62 3.16
C ARG A 144 -15.33 -3.20 2.76
N ILE A 145 -14.94 -2.19 3.56
CA ILE A 145 -15.19 -0.79 3.25
C ILE A 145 -14.46 -0.37 1.97
N ASN A 146 -13.19 -0.77 1.83
CA ASN A 146 -12.42 -0.51 0.60
C ASN A 146 -13.11 -1.12 -0.63
N GLN A 147 -13.61 -2.36 -0.51
CA GLN A 147 -14.33 -3.02 -1.61
C GLN A 147 -15.61 -2.28 -1.97
N GLN A 148 -16.42 -1.88 -0.99
CA GLN A 148 -17.64 -1.10 -1.21
C GLN A 148 -17.33 0.25 -1.87
N GLN A 149 -16.29 0.95 -1.43
CA GLN A 149 -15.87 2.22 -2.04
C GLN A 149 -15.41 2.05 -3.49
N ILE A 150 -14.69 0.96 -3.80
CA ILE A 150 -14.29 0.64 -5.18
C ILE A 150 -15.53 0.35 -6.03
N GLU A 151 -16.48 -0.44 -5.52
CA GLU A 151 -17.73 -0.75 -6.21
C GLU A 151 -18.55 0.52 -6.50
N GLU A 152 -18.68 1.42 -5.53
CA GLU A 152 -19.35 2.72 -5.71
C GLU A 152 -18.64 3.61 -6.74
N MET A 153 -17.30 3.65 -6.72
CA MET A 153 -16.51 4.40 -7.69
C MET A 153 -16.68 3.86 -9.11
N ILE A 154 -16.67 2.53 -9.27
CA ILE A 154 -16.89 1.88 -10.56
C ILE A 154 -18.31 2.16 -11.05
N ALA A 155 -19.31 1.96 -10.19
CA ALA A 155 -20.71 2.24 -10.52
C ALA A 155 -20.90 3.70 -10.98
N LYS A 156 -20.26 4.65 -10.28
CA LYS A 156 -20.30 6.07 -10.67
C LYS A 156 -19.60 6.34 -12.00
N ALA A 157 -18.44 5.72 -12.25
CA ALA A 157 -17.72 5.89 -13.51
C ALA A 157 -18.53 5.34 -14.69
N VAL A 158 -19.09 4.15 -14.53
CA VAL A 158 -20.00 3.52 -15.51
C VAL A 158 -21.22 4.39 -15.77
N GLN A 159 -21.86 4.90 -14.71
CA GLN A 159 -23.05 5.75 -14.84
C GLN A 159 -22.74 7.07 -15.56
N ASN A 160 -21.60 7.68 -15.28
CA ASN A 160 -21.14 8.88 -15.99
C ASN A 160 -20.94 8.57 -17.47
N GLN A 161 -20.29 7.46 -17.79
CA GLN A 161 -20.02 7.06 -19.17
C GLN A 161 -21.30 6.73 -19.94
N LEU A 162 -22.27 6.06 -19.32
CA LEU A 162 -23.60 5.85 -19.90
C LEU A 162 -24.35 7.17 -20.12
N THR A 163 -24.22 8.13 -19.20
CA THR A 163 -24.86 9.44 -19.32
C THR A 163 -24.25 10.24 -20.48
N ASP A 164 -22.92 10.21 -20.60
CA ASP A 164 -22.21 10.83 -21.71
C ASP A 164 -22.62 10.18 -23.04
N LEU A 165 -22.67 8.84 -23.11
CA LEU A 165 -23.15 8.12 -24.29
C LEU A 165 -24.61 8.49 -24.62
N ARG A 166 -25.51 8.56 -23.63
CA ARG A 166 -26.91 8.98 -23.83
C ARG A 166 -27.00 10.40 -24.39
N SER A 167 -26.13 11.31 -23.95
CA SER A 167 -26.10 12.68 -24.47
C SER A 167 -25.70 12.76 -25.95
N HIS A 168 -24.90 11.80 -26.44
CA HIS A 168 -24.43 11.74 -27.84
C HIS A 168 -25.30 10.84 -28.74
N ARG A 169 -25.95 9.81 -28.18
CA ARG A 169 -26.62 8.71 -28.92
C ARG A 169 -28.10 8.52 -28.57
N GLY A 170 -28.66 9.30 -27.64
CA GLY A 170 -30.07 9.22 -27.22
C GLY A 170 -30.40 7.99 -26.37
N SER A 171 -31.68 7.59 -26.33
CA SER A 171 -32.19 6.49 -25.47
C SER A 171 -31.75 5.08 -25.90
N ILE A 172 -31.01 4.93 -27.01
CA ILE A 172 -30.56 3.63 -27.52
C ILE A 172 -29.55 2.96 -26.56
N VAL A 173 -28.85 3.77 -25.76
CA VAL A 173 -27.89 3.34 -24.74
C VAL A 173 -28.53 2.50 -23.62
N ASP A 174 -29.86 2.53 -23.49
CA ASP A 174 -30.61 1.73 -22.50
C ASP A 174 -30.58 0.22 -22.79
N GLN A 175 -30.05 -0.19 -23.94
CA GLN A 175 -29.89 -1.60 -24.33
C GLN A 175 -28.56 -2.22 -23.87
N ILE A 176 -27.62 -1.43 -23.34
CA ILE A 176 -26.33 -1.94 -22.86
C ILE A 176 -26.54 -2.73 -21.56
N VAL A 177 -26.26 -4.03 -21.58
CA VAL A 177 -26.34 -4.91 -20.41
C VAL A 177 -25.01 -4.89 -19.66
N ILE A 178 -25.02 -4.36 -18.45
CA ILE A 178 -23.83 -4.30 -17.58
C ILE A 178 -23.89 -5.43 -16.55
N PRO A 179 -22.80 -6.19 -16.33
CA PRO A 179 -22.76 -7.26 -15.32
C PRO A 179 -22.92 -6.72 -13.89
N ASP A 180 -23.56 -7.52 -13.03
CA ASP A 180 -23.64 -7.30 -11.58
C ASP A 180 -22.88 -8.43 -10.86
N PRO A 181 -21.85 -8.15 -10.03
CA PRO A 181 -21.32 -6.84 -9.64
C PRO A 181 -20.43 -6.20 -10.71
N MET A 182 -20.59 -4.89 -10.90
CA MET A 182 -19.84 -4.09 -11.89
C MET A 182 -18.32 -4.13 -11.68
N SER A 183 -17.85 -4.46 -10.47
CA SER A 183 -16.43 -4.61 -10.14
C SER A 183 -15.76 -5.84 -10.79
N MET A 184 -16.55 -6.78 -11.29
CA MET A 184 -16.10 -8.00 -11.95
C MET A 184 -16.19 -7.92 -13.48
N ALA A 185 -16.72 -6.82 -14.03
CA ALA A 185 -16.74 -6.62 -15.47
C ALA A 185 -15.29 -6.45 -15.96
N GLU A 186 -14.83 -7.33 -16.86
CA GLU A 186 -13.54 -7.11 -17.50
C GLU A 186 -13.66 -5.83 -18.33
N THR A 187 -12.66 -4.95 -18.26
CA THR A 187 -12.66 -3.69 -19.01
C THR A 187 -12.81 -3.96 -20.51
N ALA A 188 -12.26 -5.09 -20.98
CA ALA A 188 -12.44 -5.59 -22.33
C ALA A 188 -13.93 -5.86 -22.65
N THR A 189 -14.71 -6.50 -21.77
CA THR A 189 -16.12 -6.80 -22.03
C THR A 189 -16.99 -5.55 -22.11
N PHE A 190 -16.67 -4.50 -21.36
CA PHE A 190 -17.36 -3.21 -21.46
C PHE A 190 -17.04 -2.50 -22.78
N HIS A 191 -15.76 -2.45 -23.17
CA HIS A 191 -15.37 -1.87 -24.45
C HIS A 191 -15.89 -2.70 -25.63
N GLU A 192 -15.87 -4.03 -25.56
CA GLU A 192 -16.46 -4.92 -26.55
C GLU A 192 -17.98 -4.73 -26.67
N ALA A 193 -18.69 -4.49 -25.56
CA ALA A 193 -20.12 -4.17 -25.61
C ALA A 193 -20.39 -2.80 -26.26
N VAL A 194 -19.48 -1.84 -26.09
CA VAL A 194 -19.54 -0.53 -26.76
C VAL A 194 -19.14 -0.63 -28.24
N ASP A 195 -18.11 -1.40 -28.57
CA ASP A 195 -17.60 -1.58 -29.94
C ASP A 195 -18.57 -2.43 -30.78
N ALA A 196 -19.14 -3.50 -30.22
CA ALA A 196 -20.20 -4.28 -30.86
C ALA A 196 -21.45 -3.46 -31.14
N PHE A 197 -21.66 -2.36 -30.39
CA PHE A 197 -22.73 -1.41 -30.63
C PHE A 197 -22.37 -0.39 -31.73
N ASP A 198 -21.12 0.04 -31.84
CA ASP A 198 -20.63 0.89 -32.94
C ASP A 198 -20.67 0.18 -34.30
N ASP A 199 -20.62 -1.16 -34.32
CA ASP A 199 -20.78 -2.01 -35.52
C ASP A 199 -22.26 -2.27 -35.91
N VAL A 200 -23.24 -1.76 -35.16
CA VAL A 200 -24.66 -1.86 -35.56
C VAL A 200 -24.94 -0.80 -36.63
N PRO A 201 -25.26 -1.18 -37.88
CA PRO A 201 -25.53 -0.21 -38.94
C PRO A 201 -26.74 0.65 -38.57
N SER A 202 -26.62 1.95 -38.84
CA SER A 202 -27.62 3.00 -38.61
C SER A 202 -28.86 2.83 -39.50
N SER A 203 -29.58 1.73 -39.34
CA SER A 203 -30.79 1.42 -40.09
C SER A 203 -31.85 0.88 -39.16
N VAL A 204 -32.48 1.77 -38.41
CA VAL A 204 -33.89 1.65 -38.01
C VAL A 204 -34.48 3.07 -38.00
N GLU A 205 -35.37 3.34 -38.95
CA GLU A 205 -36.32 4.47 -38.97
C GLU A 205 -37.35 4.36 -37.84
#